data_AF-A0A3D1X5G6-F1
#
_entry.id   AF-A0A3D1X5G6-F1
#
_cell.length_a   1.000
_cell.length_b   1.000
_cell.length_c   1.000
_cell.angle_alpha   90.00
_cell.angle_beta   90.00
_cell.angle_gamma   90.00
#
_symmetry.space_group_name_H-M   'P 1'
#
loop_
_entity.id
_entity.type
_entity.pdbx_description
1 polymer ?
#
loop_
_entity_poly.entity_id
_entity_poly.type
_entity_poly.pdbx_seq_one_letter_code
_entity_poly.pdbx_strand_id
1 'polypeptide(L)'
;MIQFEWDEQKAIQNEHKHHVAFLEAKSVFYDLGALLIHDPDHSDSEDRFVLLGISQKLHMLVVCHCYRLENDVVRIISARQATKNEMMYYRRGNGMRDEYDFSSARENPYIPKLKKQITIRLDAQTIEYFKLMAEETGITYQNLINQYLAECAKNKKSYHYSFT
;
A
#
# COMPACT_ATOMS: atom_id res chain seq x y z
N MET A 1 -9.74 5.19 14.00
CA MET A 1 -9.25 5.34 12.61
C MET A 1 -7.79 5.72 12.71
N ILE A 2 -6.90 5.03 11.98
CA ILE A 2 -5.46 5.29 12.07
C ILE A 2 -5.14 6.71 11.62
N GLN A 3 -4.31 7.39 12.39
CA GLN A 3 -3.74 8.69 12.03
C GLN A 3 -2.34 8.52 11.46
N PHE A 4 -1.98 9.39 10.52
CA PHE A 4 -0.67 9.40 9.90
C PHE A 4 0.03 10.71 10.22
N GLU A 5 1.29 10.62 10.62
CA GLU A 5 2.15 11.76 10.87
C GLU A 5 3.55 11.51 10.31
N TRP A 6 4.31 12.59 10.16
CA TRP A 6 5.72 12.58 9.80
C TRP A 6 6.34 13.92 10.19
N ASP A 7 7.66 13.97 10.23
CA ASP A 7 8.39 15.23 10.30
C ASP A 7 8.45 15.87 8.90
N GLU A 8 8.07 17.14 8.78
CA GLU A 8 7.99 17.83 7.48
C GLU A 8 9.37 18.04 6.85
N GLN A 9 10.41 18.33 7.63
CA GLN A 9 11.77 18.46 7.09
C GLN A 9 12.26 17.11 6.56
N LYS A 10 11.93 16.02 7.26
CA LYS A 10 12.23 14.66 6.83
C LYS A 10 11.47 14.29 5.57
N ALA A 11 10.20 14.67 5.44
CA ALA A 11 9.40 14.44 4.25
C ALA A 11 10.03 15.12 3.02
N ILE A 12 10.44 16.38 3.14
CA ILE A 12 11.13 17.13 2.07
C ILE A 12 12.45 16.44 1.69
N GLN A 13 13.27 16.07 2.68
CA GLN A 13 14.53 15.36 2.43
C GLN A 13 14.31 14.00 1.75
N ASN A 14 13.28 13.26 2.16
CA ASN A 14 12.94 11.98 1.57
C ASN A 14 12.48 12.14 0.12
N GLU A 15 11.63 13.12 -0.17
CA GLU A 15 11.17 13.39 -1.53
C GLU A 15 12.34 13.80 -2.44
N HIS A 16 13.26 14.63 -1.96
CA HIS A 16 14.46 14.99 -2.72
C HIS A 16 15.39 13.80 -2.97
N LYS A 17 15.59 12.94 -1.96
CA LYS A 17 16.54 11.81 -2.02
C LYS A 17 15.99 10.60 -2.79
N HIS A 18 14.71 10.31 -2.61
CA HIS A 18 14.09 9.06 -3.08
C HIS A 18 12.99 9.28 -4.12
N HIS A 19 12.63 10.53 -4.43
CA HIS A 19 11.55 10.88 -5.36
C HIS A 19 10.19 10.28 -4.96
N VAL A 20 9.99 10.08 -3.65
CA VAL A 20 8.75 9.56 -3.07
C VAL A 20 8.30 10.50 -1.96
N ALA A 21 7.15 11.15 -2.18
CA ALA A 21 6.49 11.96 -1.17
C ALA A 21 5.82 11.05 -0.11
N PHE A 22 5.85 11.45 1.16
CA PHE A 22 5.17 10.69 2.22
C PHE A 22 3.65 10.64 2.07
N LEU A 23 3.07 11.64 1.43
CA LEU A 23 1.65 11.61 1.07
C LEU A 23 1.33 10.44 0.12
N GLU A 24 2.23 10.13 -0.81
CA GLU A 24 2.11 8.95 -1.67
C GLU A 24 2.38 7.68 -0.88
N ALA A 25 3.45 7.64 -0.07
CA ALA A 25 3.80 6.48 0.76
C ALA A 25 2.67 6.05 1.70
N LYS A 26 1.94 7.02 2.29
CA LYS A 26 0.72 6.78 3.08
C LYS A 26 -0.29 5.90 2.34
N SER A 27 -0.40 6.01 1.02
CA SER A 27 -1.37 5.23 0.26
C SER A 27 -1.08 3.72 0.25
N VAL A 28 0.18 3.31 0.49
CA VAL A 28 0.59 1.89 0.56
C VAL A 28 -0.08 1.17 1.72
N PHE A 29 -0.39 1.87 2.82
CA PHE A 29 -1.11 1.30 3.95
C PHE A 29 -2.54 0.85 3.60
N TYR A 30 -3.08 1.33 2.48
CA TYR A 30 -4.38 0.92 1.96
C TYR A 30 -4.29 -0.22 0.93
N ASP A 31 -3.10 -0.72 0.63
CA ASP A 31 -2.93 -1.90 -0.21
C ASP A 31 -3.23 -3.17 0.60
N LEU A 32 -4.23 -3.95 0.16
CA LEU A 32 -4.58 -5.24 0.78
C LEU A 32 -3.46 -6.27 0.67
N GLY A 33 -2.66 -6.21 -0.41
CA GLY A 33 -1.54 -7.12 -0.65
C GLY A 33 -0.24 -6.68 0.01
N ALA A 34 -0.22 -5.56 0.74
CA ALA A 34 1.01 -5.06 1.33
C ALA A 34 1.56 -6.03 2.39
N LEU A 35 2.88 -6.15 2.38
CA LEU A 35 3.67 -7.09 3.17
C LEU A 35 4.41 -6.33 4.25
N LEU A 36 4.24 -6.73 5.51
CA LEU A 36 4.87 -6.10 6.66
C LEU A 36 5.93 -7.02 7.27
N ILE A 37 7.10 -6.46 7.55
CA ILE A 37 8.14 -7.07 8.40
C ILE A 37 8.51 -6.13 9.56
N HIS A 38 9.18 -6.67 10.58
CA HIS A 38 9.94 -5.85 11.52
C HIS A 38 11.17 -5.31 10.82
N ASP A 39 11.54 -4.06 11.13
CA ASP A 39 12.80 -3.48 10.66
C ASP A 39 13.96 -4.17 11.41
N PRO A 40 14.84 -4.92 10.72
CA PRO A 40 15.94 -5.62 11.39
C PRO A 40 16.97 -4.68 12.02
N ASP A 41 17.04 -3.43 11.56
CA ASP A 41 18.03 -2.43 11.98
C ASP A 41 17.46 -1.44 13.02
N HIS A 42 16.30 -1.74 13.61
CA HIS A 42 15.68 -0.87 14.61
C HIS A 42 16.44 -0.85 15.94
N SER A 43 16.36 0.29 16.63
CA SER A 43 16.85 0.45 18.00
C SER A 43 15.86 -0.10 19.01
N ASP A 44 16.33 -0.62 20.15
CA ASP A 44 15.50 -1.16 21.25
C ASP A 44 14.46 -0.19 21.85
N SER A 45 14.55 1.11 21.55
CA SER A 45 13.67 2.13 22.11
C SER A 45 12.33 2.32 21.38
N GLU A 46 12.22 1.96 20.09
CA GLU A 46 10.98 2.08 19.32
C GLU A 46 10.87 0.95 18.27
N ASP A 47 9.77 0.21 18.28
CA ASP A 47 9.46 -0.78 17.24
C ASP A 47 9.30 -0.10 15.88
N ARG A 48 10.20 -0.43 14.94
CA ARG A 48 10.08 -0.02 13.54
C ARG A 48 9.66 -1.20 12.68
N PHE A 49 8.90 -0.86 11.65
CA PHE A 49 8.38 -1.80 10.68
C PHE A 49 8.68 -1.31 9.28
N VAL A 50 8.70 -2.27 8.35
CA VAL A 50 8.84 -2.01 6.92
C VAL A 50 7.64 -2.59 6.21
N LEU A 51 6.94 -1.75 5.44
CA LEU A 51 5.80 -2.11 4.62
C LEU A 51 6.18 -2.03 3.15
N LEU A 52 6.05 -3.15 2.44
CA LEU A 52 6.20 -3.23 0.99
C LEU A 52 4.81 -3.35 0.35
N GLY A 53 4.47 -2.45 -0.55
CA GLY A 53 3.21 -2.54 -1.28
C GLY A 53 3.07 -1.51 -2.38
N ILE A 54 1.87 -1.43 -2.95
CA ILE A 54 1.60 -0.61 -4.13
C ILE A 54 0.87 0.67 -3.73
N SER A 55 1.40 1.81 -4.20
CA SER A 55 0.81 3.13 -3.98
C SER A 55 -0.40 3.37 -4.89
N GLN A 56 -1.21 4.38 -4.59
CA GLN A 56 -2.30 4.84 -5.47
C GLN A 56 -1.79 5.35 -6.84
N LYS A 57 -0.49 5.64 -7.00
CA LYS A 57 0.12 5.96 -8.30
C LYS A 57 0.68 4.73 -9.01
N LEU A 58 0.38 3.53 -8.52
CA LEU A 58 0.89 2.25 -9.03
C LEU A 58 2.41 2.07 -8.92
N HIS A 59 3.06 2.86 -8.06
CA HIS A 59 4.46 2.62 -7.72
C HIS A 59 4.56 1.57 -6.62
N MET A 60 5.48 0.63 -6.76
CA MET A 60 5.80 -0.27 -5.66
C MET A 60 6.81 0.41 -4.73
N LEU A 61 6.43 0.55 -3.47
CA LEU A 61 7.17 1.32 -2.49
C LEU A 61 7.50 0.48 -1.27
N VAL A 62 8.66 0.77 -0.69
CA VAL A 62 9.06 0.33 0.64
C VAL A 62 8.92 1.52 1.58
N VAL A 63 8.16 1.35 2.66
CA VAL A 63 7.85 2.40 3.63
C VAL A 63 8.31 1.94 5.01
N CYS A 64 9.18 2.71 5.65
CA CYS A 64 9.59 2.44 7.03
C CYS A 64 8.78 3.34 7.97
N HIS A 65 8.26 2.78 9.06
CA HIS A 65 7.42 3.51 10.00
C HIS A 65 7.47 2.96 11.43
N CYS A 66 7.14 3.81 12.39
CA CYS A 66 6.77 3.40 13.74
C CYS A 66 5.24 3.30 13.84
N TYR A 67 4.75 2.42 14.71
CA TYR A 67 3.34 2.35 15.05
C TYR A 67 3.11 2.45 16.55
N ARG A 68 2.40 3.50 16.98
CA ARG A 68 2.06 3.74 18.38
C ARG A 68 0.68 3.16 18.69
N LEU A 69 0.67 2.07 19.46
CA LEU A 69 -0.54 1.31 19.80
C LEU A 69 -1.58 2.13 20.58
N GLU A 70 -1.15 2.96 21.52
CA GLU A 70 -2.05 3.71 22.42
C GLU A 70 -3.02 4.64 21.69
N ASN A 71 -2.55 5.28 20.60
CA ASN A 71 -3.29 6.33 19.89
C ASN A 71 -3.54 6.00 18.42
N ASP A 72 -3.26 4.78 17.96
CA ASP A 72 -3.41 4.37 16.56
C ASP A 72 -2.68 5.29 15.56
N VAL A 73 -1.45 5.69 15.90
CA VAL A 73 -0.66 6.60 15.06
C VAL A 73 0.44 5.85 14.33
N VAL A 74 0.45 5.98 13.01
CA VAL A 74 1.57 5.58 12.15
C VAL A 74 2.43 6.80 11.86
N ARG A 75 3.71 6.74 12.23
CA ARG A 75 4.71 7.75 11.88
C ARG A 75 5.57 7.26 10.73
N ILE A 76 5.45 7.87 9.56
CA ILE A 76 6.30 7.54 8.41
C ILE A 76 7.70 8.13 8.63
N ILE A 77 8.74 7.31 8.47
CA ILE A 77 10.14 7.67 8.73
C ILE A 77 10.90 7.84 7.41
N SER A 78 10.67 6.92 6.46
CA SER A 78 11.26 6.95 5.13
C SER A 78 10.37 6.21 4.13
N ALA A 79 10.54 6.53 2.86
CA ALA A 79 9.88 5.85 1.77
C ALA A 79 10.75 5.88 0.52
N ARG A 80 10.86 4.75 -0.18
CA ARG A 80 11.58 4.65 -1.46
C ARG A 80 10.87 3.73 -2.42
N GLN A 81 11.27 3.78 -3.69
CA GLN A 81 10.87 2.74 -4.64
C GLN A 81 11.44 1.38 -4.22
N ALA A 82 10.64 0.33 -4.42
CA ALA A 82 11.07 -1.04 -4.23
C ALA A 82 12.14 -1.42 -5.27
N THR A 83 13.12 -2.20 -4.84
CA THR A 83 14.12 -2.81 -5.72
C THR A 83 13.47 -3.86 -6.62
N LYS A 84 14.19 -4.31 -7.67
CA LYS A 84 13.68 -5.36 -8.56
C LYS A 84 13.35 -6.64 -7.81
N ASN A 85 14.17 -7.02 -6.83
CA ASN A 85 13.95 -8.26 -6.10
C ASN A 85 12.80 -8.14 -5.09
N GLU A 86 12.66 -7.00 -4.40
CA GLU A 86 11.47 -6.73 -3.58
C GLU A 86 10.19 -6.74 -4.42
N MET A 87 10.23 -6.19 -5.64
CA MET A 87 9.09 -6.25 -6.56
C MET A 87 8.73 -7.67 -6.98
N MET A 88 9.71 -8.52 -7.23
CA MET A 88 9.47 -9.94 -7.51
C MET A 88 8.87 -10.64 -6.28
N TYR A 89 9.37 -10.35 -5.09
CA TYR A 89 8.87 -10.94 -3.86
C TYR A 89 7.39 -10.61 -3.64
N TYR A 90 7.00 -9.34 -3.78
CA TYR A 90 5.59 -8.94 -3.68
C TYR A 90 4.69 -9.69 -4.67
N ARG A 91 5.14 -9.84 -5.93
CA ARG A 91 4.32 -10.44 -7.00
C ARG A 91 4.22 -11.95 -6.95
N ARG A 92 5.27 -12.64 -6.50
CA ARG A 92 5.43 -14.10 -6.68
C ARG A 92 5.71 -14.85 -5.38
N GLY A 93 5.87 -14.15 -4.26
CA GLY A 93 6.35 -14.73 -3.01
C GLY A 93 7.78 -15.27 -3.10
N ASN A 94 8.54 -14.88 -4.14
CA ASN A 94 9.93 -15.26 -4.32
C ASN A 94 10.77 -14.07 -4.78
N GLY A 95 11.91 -13.87 -4.12
CA GLY A 95 12.83 -12.77 -4.37
C GLY A 95 14.05 -12.91 -3.47
N MET A 96 15.23 -12.56 -3.99
CA MET A 96 16.44 -12.52 -3.19
C MET A 96 16.53 -11.19 -2.42
N ARG A 97 17.27 -11.17 -1.30
CA ARG A 97 17.45 -9.94 -0.53
C ARG A 97 18.34 -8.95 -1.28
N ASP A 98 17.83 -7.75 -1.51
CA ASP A 98 18.64 -6.59 -1.87
C ASP A 98 18.90 -5.70 -0.65
N GLU A 99 17.83 -5.18 -0.03
CA GLU A 99 17.91 -4.41 1.22
C GLU A 99 17.20 -5.16 2.36
N TYR A 100 15.88 -5.31 2.26
CA TYR A 100 15.06 -6.02 3.24
C TYR A 100 14.76 -7.45 2.81
N ASP A 101 14.68 -8.35 3.80
CA ASP A 101 14.23 -9.72 3.61
C ASP A 101 12.75 -9.83 3.99
N PHE A 102 11.89 -10.05 3.00
CA PHE A 102 10.45 -10.24 3.19
C PHE A 102 10.06 -11.72 3.36
N SER A 103 11.03 -12.64 3.52
CA SER A 103 10.79 -14.07 3.74
C SER A 103 9.82 -14.35 4.90
N SER A 104 9.89 -13.54 5.96
CA SER A 104 9.03 -13.62 7.15
C SER A 104 7.87 -12.61 7.15
N ALA A 105 7.52 -12.05 5.99
CA ALA A 105 6.49 -11.04 5.92
C ALA A 105 5.11 -11.57 6.29
N ARG A 106 4.34 -10.74 6.99
CA ARG A 106 2.92 -10.95 7.26
C ARG A 106 2.07 -9.96 6.47
N GLU A 107 0.79 -10.28 6.31
CA GLU A 107 -0.18 -9.37 5.68
C GLU A 107 -0.29 -8.03 6.43
N ASN A 108 -0.66 -6.98 5.70
CA ASN A 108 -0.87 -5.63 6.22
C ASN A 108 -1.89 -5.60 7.38
N PRO A 109 -1.44 -5.40 8.64
CA PRO A 109 -2.32 -5.45 9.80
C PRO A 109 -3.15 -4.19 10.00
N TYR A 110 -2.92 -3.14 9.20
CA TYR A 110 -3.61 -1.86 9.31
C TYR A 110 -4.97 -1.85 8.61
N ILE A 111 -5.20 -2.80 7.70
CA ILE A 111 -6.41 -2.88 6.87
C ILE A 111 -7.72 -2.82 7.69
N PRO A 112 -7.89 -3.57 8.79
CA PRO A 112 -9.15 -3.54 9.55
C PRO A 112 -9.48 -2.15 10.14
N LYS A 113 -8.46 -1.32 10.36
CA LYS A 113 -8.61 0.05 10.91
C LYS A 113 -8.69 1.12 9.82
N LEU A 114 -8.33 0.79 8.58
CA LEU A 114 -8.28 1.70 7.43
C LEU A 114 -9.42 1.50 6.44
N LYS A 115 -9.98 0.28 6.36
CA LYS A 115 -11.03 -0.08 5.41
C LYS A 115 -12.23 -0.67 6.13
N LYS A 116 -13.42 -0.34 5.60
CA LYS A 116 -14.67 -0.98 6.01
C LYS A 116 -14.92 -2.18 5.10
N GLN A 117 -15.08 -3.36 5.67
CA GLN A 117 -15.53 -4.54 4.93
C GLN A 117 -17.03 -4.42 4.62
N ILE A 118 -17.39 -4.61 3.35
CA ILE A 118 -18.79 -4.64 2.88
C ILE A 118 -18.98 -5.80 1.91
N THR A 119 -20.22 -6.29 1.80
CA THR A 119 -20.61 -7.26 0.76
C THR A 119 -21.18 -6.51 -0.42
N ILE A 120 -20.62 -6.71 -1.62
CA ILE A 120 -21.11 -6.15 -2.88
C ILE A 120 -21.41 -7.32 -3.81
N ARG A 121 -22.58 -7.29 -4.47
CA ARG A 121 -22.88 -8.21 -5.57
C ARG A 121 -22.37 -7.58 -6.87
N LEU A 122 -21.45 -8.26 -7.53
CA LEU A 122 -20.92 -7.89 -8.84
C LEU A 122 -21.30 -9.00 -9.81
N ASP A 123 -21.61 -8.63 -11.06
CA ASP A 123 -21.86 -9.61 -12.11
C ASP A 123 -20.57 -10.36 -12.50
N ALA A 124 -20.73 -11.54 -13.09
CA ALA A 124 -19.60 -12.40 -13.42
C ALA A 124 -18.63 -11.76 -14.43
N GLN A 125 -19.12 -10.95 -15.37
CA GLN A 125 -18.29 -10.33 -16.40
C GLN A 125 -17.40 -9.24 -15.81
N THR A 126 -17.95 -8.42 -14.89
CA THR A 126 -17.16 -7.43 -14.14
C THR A 126 -16.07 -8.10 -13.32
N ILE A 127 -16.37 -9.20 -12.62
CA ILE A 127 -15.36 -9.94 -11.84
C ILE A 127 -14.25 -10.46 -12.76
N GLU A 128 -14.62 -11.05 -13.89
CA GLU A 128 -13.66 -11.61 -14.85
C GLU A 128 -12.75 -10.54 -15.45
N TYR A 129 -13.31 -9.37 -15.81
CA TYR A 129 -12.55 -8.23 -16.30
C TYR A 129 -11.42 -7.82 -15.36
N PHE A 130 -11.71 -7.70 -14.05
CA PHE A 130 -10.70 -7.33 -13.07
C PHE A 130 -9.72 -8.47 -12.74
N LYS A 131 -10.13 -9.73 -12.86
CA LYS A 131 -9.22 -10.88 -12.73
C LYS A 131 -8.20 -10.93 -13.86
N LEU A 132 -8.61 -10.70 -15.10
CA LEU A 132 -7.69 -10.64 -16.24
C LEU A 132 -6.65 -9.51 -16.07
N MET A 133 -7.08 -8.31 -15.66
CA MET A 133 -6.13 -7.23 -15.32
C MET A 133 -5.21 -7.58 -14.14
N ALA A 134 -5.69 -8.33 -13.15
CA ALA A 134 -4.89 -8.74 -12.00
C ALA A 134 -3.70 -9.63 -12.43
N GLU A 135 -3.91 -10.51 -13.40
CA GLU A 135 -2.85 -11.38 -13.94
C GLU A 135 -1.72 -10.58 -14.62
N GLU A 136 -2.07 -9.49 -15.33
CA GLU A 136 -1.09 -8.63 -16.00
C GLU A 136 -0.33 -7.73 -15.02
N THR A 137 -1.03 -7.19 -14.02
CA THR A 137 -0.49 -6.16 -13.12
C THR A 137 0.19 -6.73 -11.88
N GLY A 138 -0.14 -7.96 -11.48
CA GLY A 138 0.26 -8.55 -10.21
C GLY A 138 -0.43 -7.94 -8.98
N ILE A 139 -1.51 -7.18 -9.20
CA ILE A 139 -2.36 -6.58 -8.16
C ILE A 139 -3.60 -7.46 -7.99
N THR A 140 -4.08 -7.68 -6.77
CA THR A 140 -5.32 -8.44 -6.58
C THR A 140 -6.50 -7.74 -7.25
N TYR A 141 -7.43 -8.51 -7.84
CA TYR A 141 -8.58 -7.93 -8.52
C TYR A 141 -9.46 -7.11 -7.57
N GLN A 142 -9.53 -7.46 -6.28
CA GLN A 142 -10.23 -6.69 -5.25
C GLN A 142 -9.57 -5.31 -5.05
N ASN A 143 -8.24 -5.24 -5.04
CA ASN A 143 -7.52 -3.98 -4.99
C ASN A 143 -7.81 -3.16 -6.24
N LEU A 144 -7.78 -3.75 -7.42
CA LEU A 144 -8.10 -3.06 -8.67
C LEU A 144 -9.51 -2.48 -8.65
N ILE A 145 -10.52 -3.27 -8.27
CA ILE A 145 -11.90 -2.78 -8.12
C ILE A 145 -11.95 -1.58 -7.19
N ASN A 146 -11.33 -1.69 -6.00
CA ASN A 146 -11.31 -0.59 -5.04
C ASN A 146 -10.60 0.66 -5.56
N GLN A 147 -9.47 0.51 -6.27
CA GLN A 147 -8.74 1.64 -6.88
C GLN A 147 -9.59 2.34 -7.95
N TYR A 148 -10.24 1.58 -8.83
CA TYR A 148 -11.13 2.13 -9.85
C TYR A 148 -12.32 2.89 -9.22
N LEU A 149 -12.96 2.32 -8.19
CA LEU A 149 -14.05 2.99 -7.48
C LEU A 149 -13.58 4.29 -6.79
N ALA A 150 -12.40 4.26 -6.18
CA ALA A 150 -11.80 5.44 -5.55
C ALA A 150 -11.51 6.53 -6.59
N GLU A 151 -11.00 6.17 -7.78
CA GLU A 151 -10.76 7.11 -8.87
C GLU A 151 -12.07 7.72 -9.38
N CYS A 152 -13.12 6.91 -9.56
CA CYS A 152 -14.44 7.40 -9.94
C CYS A 152 -14.98 8.44 -8.96
N ALA A 153 -14.88 8.17 -7.65
CA ALA A 153 -15.31 9.09 -6.60
C ALA A 153 -14.48 10.39 -6.59
N LYS A 154 -13.14 10.27 -6.69
CA LYS A 154 -12.22 11.42 -6.72
C LYS A 154 -12.52 12.36 -7.90
N ASN A 155 -12.78 11.78 -9.07
CA ASN A 155 -13.07 12.51 -10.29
C ASN A 155 -14.53 12.94 -10.41
N LYS A 156 -15.36 12.65 -9.40
CA LYS A 156 -16.81 12.91 -9.40
C LYS A 156 -17.48 12.40 -10.69
N LYS A 157 -17.02 11.24 -11.21
CA LYS A 157 -17.58 10.65 -12.44
C LYS A 157 -19.08 10.41 -12.19
N SER A 158 -19.92 11.14 -12.92
CA SER A 158 -21.37 10.97 -12.86
C SER A 158 -21.80 9.93 -13.89
N TYR A 159 -22.54 8.92 -13.43
CA TYR A 159 -23.17 7.97 -14.34
C TYR A 159 -24.32 8.69 -15.04
N HIS A 160 -24.23 8.88 -16.36
CA HIS A 160 -25.35 9.41 -17.14
C HIS A 160 -26.36 8.29 -17.35
N TYR A 161 -27.48 8.37 -16.65
CA TYR A 161 -28.65 7.55 -16.96
C TYR A 161 -29.27 8.08 -18.25
N SER A 162 -29.13 7.32 -19.34
CA SER A 162 -30.05 7.43 -20.46
C SER A 162 -31.20 6.47 -20.20
N PHE A 163 -32.37 7.01 -19.84
CA PHE A 163 -33.60 6.25 -19.96
C PHE A 163 -33.89 6.11 -21.46
N THR A 164 -33.65 4.92 -22.01
CA THR A 164 -34.32 4.47 -23.24
C THR A 164 -35.55 3.67 -22.84
#